data_AF-D6GV49-F1
#
_entry.id   AF-D6GV49-F1
#
_cell.length_a   1.000
_cell.length_b   1.000
_cell.length_c   1.000
_cell.angle_alpha   90.00
_cell.angle_beta   90.00
_cell.angle_gamma   90.00
#
_symmetry.space_group_name_H-M   'P 1'
#
loop_
_entity.id
_entity.type
_entity.pdbx_description
1 polymer ?
#
loop_
_entity_poly.entity_id
_entity_poly.type
_entity_poly.pdbx_seq_one_letter_code
_entity_poly.pdbx_strand_id
1 'polypeptide(L)' 'MAKFERRMYKAVCSDCGKETEVPFQPQEGRPVYCRECYSKRKGSQ' A
#
# COMPACT_ATOMS: atom_id res chain seq x y z
N MET A 1 -17.16 -22.94 -5.89
CA MET A 1 -16.64 -21.63 -6.35
C MET A 1 -15.91 -20.97 -5.20
N ALA A 2 -14.57 -21.04 -5.16
CA ALA A 2 -13.79 -20.52 -4.03
C ALA A 2 -13.43 -19.05 -4.30
N LYS A 3 -14.13 -18.16 -3.59
CA LYS A 3 -13.91 -16.72 -3.61
C LYS A 3 -12.62 -16.46 -2.84
N PHE A 4 -11.51 -16.22 -3.54
CA PHE A 4 -10.27 -15.78 -2.91
C PHE A 4 -10.55 -14.46 -2.19
N GLU A 5 -10.60 -14.51 -0.86
CA GLU A 5 -10.74 -13.35 0.00
C GLU A 5 -9.48 -12.51 -0.17
N ARG A 6 -9.55 -11.44 -0.98
CA ARG A 6 -8.47 -10.45 -1.09
C ARG A 6 -8.39 -9.75 0.25
N ARG A 7 -7.59 -10.29 1.17
CA ARG A 7 -7.33 -9.67 2.47
C ARG A 7 -6.62 -8.34 2.22
N MET A 8 -7.35 -7.25 2.46
CA MET A 8 -6.76 -5.93 2.52
C MET A 8 -6.19 -5.72 3.91
N TYR A 9 -4.94 -5.27 3.96
CA TYR A 9 -4.25 -4.93 5.19
C TYR A 9 -4.27 -3.41 5.34
N LYS A 10 -4.67 -2.94 6.52
CA LYS A 10 -4.52 -1.52 6.87
C LYS A 10 -3.04 -1.23 7.03
N ALA A 11 -2.55 -0.24 6.31
CA ALA A 11 -1.18 0.20 6.34
C ALA A 11 -1.11 1.73 6.32
N VAL A 12 -0.03 2.26 6.87
CA VAL A 12 0.22 3.70 6.90
C VAL A 12 1.25 4.04 5.83
N CYS A 13 0.95 5.05 5.01
CA CYS A 13 1.88 5.52 4.00
C CYS A 13 3.14 6.07 4.67
N SER A 14 4.31 5.51 4.40
CA SER A 14 5.59 5.95 4.97
C SER A 14 6.06 7.31 4.44
N ASP A 15 5.40 7.86 3.43
CA ASP A 15 5.73 9.15 2.81
C ASP A 15 4.86 10.30 3.31
N CYS A 16 3.56 10.07 3.47
CA CYS A 16 2.59 11.10 3.86
C CYS A 16 1.85 10.81 5.16
N GLY A 17 2.03 9.64 5.78
CA GLY A 17 1.38 9.25 7.03
C GLY A 17 -0.11 8.91 6.93
N LYS A 18 -0.70 8.87 5.72
CA LYS A 18 -2.12 8.53 5.55
C LYS A 18 -2.37 7.02 5.72
N GLU A 19 -3.47 6.68 6.37
CA GLU A 19 -3.98 5.32 6.44
C GLU A 19 -4.56 4.88 5.08
N THR A 20 -4.20 3.68 4.64
CA THR A 20 -4.65 3.11 3.37
C THR A 20 -4.79 1.59 3.47
N GLU A 21 -5.56 1.00 2.56
CA GLU A 21 -5.80 -0.43 2.50
C GLU A 21 -5.03 -1.01 1.32
N VAL A 22 -4.11 -1.93 1.61
CA VAL A 22 -3.22 -2.53 0.62
C VAL A 22 -3.36 -4.05 0.60
N PRO A 23 -3.24 -4.71 -0.55
CA PRO A 23 -3.37 -6.17 -0.64
C PRO A 23 -2.13 -6.93 -0.14
N PHE A 24 -1.18 -6.24 0.50
CA PHE A 24 0.07 -6.80 1.01
C PHE A 24 0.25 -6.47 2.48
N GLN A 25 0.86 -7.37 3.27
CA GLN A 25 1.14 -7.07 4.68
C GLN A 25 2.18 -5.94 4.79
N PRO A 26 1.88 -4.86 5.55
CA PRO A 26 2.91 -3.91 5.98
C PRO A 26 3.91 -4.67 6.86
N GLN A 27 5.18 -4.63 6.48
CA GLN A 27 6.27 -5.32 7.15
C GLN A 27 7.35 -4.31 7.51
N GLU A 28 8.04 -4.51 8.63
CA GLU A 28 9.01 -3.58 9.24
C GLU A 28 10.29 -3.29 8.42
N GLY A 29 10.35 -3.71 7.16
CA GLY A 29 11.40 -3.34 6.20
C GLY A 29 10.88 -2.93 4.81
N ARG A 30 9.55 -2.94 4.58
CA ARG A 30 8.94 -2.59 3.28
C ARG A 30 8.04 -1.37 3.46
N PRO A 31 8.47 -0.18 3.02
CA PRO A 31 7.66 1.02 3.17
C PRO A 31 6.40 0.92 2.32
N VAL A 32 5.26 1.20 2.94
CA VAL A 32 3.97 1.21 2.24
C VAL A 32 3.75 2.60 1.66
N TYR A 33 3.30 2.66 0.41
CA TYR A 33 2.97 3.92 -0.25
C TYR A 33 1.51 3.90 -0.68
N CYS A 34 0.80 4.99 -0.39
CA CYS A 34 -0.52 5.20 -0.97
C CYS A 34 -0.40 5.40 -2.49
N ARG A 35 -1.51 5.23 -3.20
CA ARG A 35 -1.57 5.40 -4.67
C ARG A 35 -0.98 6.74 -5.12
N GLU A 36 -1.21 7.81 -4.38
CA GLU A 36 -0.68 9.15 -4.69
C GLU A 36 0.85 9.20 -4.59
N CYS A 37 1.42 8.76 -3.46
CA CYS A 37 2.88 8.76 -3.23
C CYS A 37 3.59 7.77 -4.17
N TYR A 38 2.98 6.62 -4.43
CA TYR A 38 3.49 5.65 -5.40
C TYR A 38 3.50 6.23 -6.83
N SER A 39 2.41 6.87 -7.26
CA SER A 39 2.35 7.56 -8.56
C SER A 39 3.35 8.71 -8.66
N LYS A 40 3.55 9.51 -7.61
CA LYS A 40 4.58 10.56 -7.58
C LYS A 40 5.99 9.98 -7.73
N ARG A 41 6.27 8.84 -7.10
CA ARG A 41 7.58 8.16 -7.15
C ARG A 41 7.82 7.43 -8.48
N LYS A 42 6.78 6.89 -9.12
CA LYS A 42 6.87 6.17 -10.40
C LYS A 42 6.68 7.07 -11.64
N GLY A 43 6.04 8.22 -11.50
CA GLY A 43 5.67 9.14 -12.59
C GLY A 43 6.80 10.06 -13.06
N SER A 44 8.05 9.63 -12.97
CA SER A 44 9.23 10.32 -13.52
C SER A 44 9.85 9.57 -14.71
N GLN A 45 9.06 8.76 -15.42
CA GLN A 45 9.41 8.20 -16.73
C GLN A 45 8.33 8.53 -17.76
#